data_AF-A0AAE4VGW0-F1
#
_entry.id   AF-A0AAE4VGW0-F1
#
_cell.length_a   1.000
_cell.length_b   1.000
_cell.length_c   1.000
_cell.angle_alpha   90.00
_cell.angle_beta   90.00
_cell.angle_gamma   90.00
#
_symmetry.space_group_name_H-M   'P 1'
#
loop_
_entity.id
_entity.type
_entity.pdbx_description
1 polymer ?
#
loop_
_entity_poly.entity_id
_entity_poly.type
_entity_poly.pdbx_seq_one_letter_code
_entity_poly.pdbx_strand_id
1 'polypeptide(L)'
;MTDGHRHLVVFDVNVYLDAAFLTGAPFSWESFDAIAASIAQVPVPHPDGAYDSLRAVATCQSGTFAGLETVEVFTNDHIEDMVHAKAQHPVVPAPGSDLKGLGWNRSDADALLEGFVWEVGNRSAGGCVPTDVPDGNPPLDHEDGMVYGACKYLAGEYPLATVYCVTRDRPFLEAAKLGKLSGHTKVLHPAKFVGLVRAARANLGVKRMRPGGPSPL
;
A
#
# COMPACT_ATOMS: atom_id res chain seq x y z
N MET A 1 -7.26 4.47 28.02
CA MET A 1 -7.46 3.80 26.73
C MET A 1 -6.16 3.09 26.41
N THR A 2 -6.14 1.77 26.34
CA THR A 2 -4.95 1.03 25.87
C THR A 2 -4.96 1.11 24.36
N ASP A 3 -4.40 2.19 23.80
CA ASP A 3 -4.23 2.29 22.35
C ASP A 3 -3.32 1.15 21.89
N GLY A 4 -3.80 0.37 20.92
CA GLY A 4 -2.97 -0.62 20.26
C GLY A 4 -1.86 0.05 19.44
N HIS A 5 -0.86 -0.74 19.05
CA HIS A 5 0.23 -0.26 18.21
C HIS A 5 -0.30 0.22 16.84
N ARG A 6 0.23 1.33 16.34
CA ARG A 6 -0.17 1.92 15.04
C ARG A 6 0.77 1.45 13.93
N HIS A 7 0.19 0.99 12.83
CA HIS A 7 0.90 0.62 11.61
C HIS A 7 0.55 1.60 10.49
N LEU A 8 1.50 2.42 10.05
CA LEU A 8 1.30 3.41 9.00
C LEU A 8 1.83 2.86 7.69
N VAL A 9 1.04 2.90 6.63
CA VAL A 9 1.38 2.28 5.34
C VAL A 9 1.36 3.35 4.26
N VAL A 10 2.44 3.44 3.50
CA VAL A 10 2.48 4.17 2.23
C VAL A 10 2.57 3.15 1.12
N PHE A 11 1.60 3.16 0.21
CA PHE A 11 1.66 2.38 -1.01
C PHE A 11 2.38 3.18 -2.08
N ASP A 12 3.31 2.52 -2.75
CA ASP A 12 3.93 3.05 -3.95
C ASP A 12 2.92 3.10 -5.11
N VAL A 13 3.18 3.97 -6.09
CA VAL A 13 2.35 4.21 -7.28
C VAL A 13 2.04 2.90 -8.01
N ASN A 14 3.02 2.00 -8.13
CA ASN A 14 2.81 0.71 -8.80
C ASN A 14 1.76 -0.17 -8.12
N VAL A 15 1.57 -0.06 -6.80
CA VAL A 15 0.58 -0.87 -6.06
C VAL A 15 -0.84 -0.39 -6.38
N TYR A 16 -1.05 0.92 -6.45
CA TYR A 16 -2.33 1.49 -6.86
C TYR A 16 -2.66 1.15 -8.32
N LEU A 17 -1.69 1.30 -9.23
CA LEU A 17 -1.89 1.01 -10.65
C LEU A 17 -2.16 -0.49 -10.91
N ASP A 18 -1.54 -1.39 -10.15
CA ASP A 18 -1.84 -2.83 -10.23
C ASP A 18 -3.29 -3.13 -9.86
N ALA A 19 -3.78 -2.55 -8.76
CA ALA A 19 -5.17 -2.72 -8.33
C ALA A 19 -6.16 -2.11 -9.32
N ALA A 20 -5.84 -0.92 -9.87
CA ALA A 20 -6.59 -0.26 -10.92
C ALA A 20 -6.63 -1.11 -12.21
N PHE A 21 -5.50 -1.69 -12.62
CA PHE A 21 -5.41 -2.57 -13.78
C PHE A 21 -6.34 -3.78 -13.66
N LEU A 22 -6.36 -4.43 -12.49
CA LEU A 22 -7.20 -5.61 -12.25
C LEU A 22 -8.70 -5.28 -12.21
N THR A 23 -9.06 -4.09 -11.73
CA THR A 23 -10.46 -3.66 -11.61
C THR A 23 -11.01 -3.07 -12.91
N GLY A 24 -10.15 -2.51 -13.76
CA GLY A 24 -10.54 -1.91 -15.03
C GLY A 24 -11.14 -0.50 -14.90
N ALA A 25 -11.33 0.16 -16.04
CA ALA A 25 -11.98 1.46 -16.13
C ALA A 25 -13.49 1.31 -16.39
N PRO A 26 -14.35 2.10 -15.72
CA PRO A 26 -14.02 2.94 -14.55
C PRO A 26 -13.75 2.08 -13.31
N PHE A 27 -12.92 2.59 -12.39
CA PHE A 27 -12.70 1.93 -11.10
C PHE A 27 -14.02 1.80 -10.31
N SER A 28 -14.21 0.67 -9.63
CA SER A 28 -15.29 0.49 -8.66
C SER A 28 -14.87 -0.38 -7.49
N TRP A 29 -15.36 -0.02 -6.29
CA TRP A 29 -15.18 -0.84 -5.09
C TRP A 29 -15.87 -2.19 -5.19
N GLU A 30 -17.00 -2.28 -5.90
CA GLU A 30 -17.69 -3.56 -6.13
C GLU A 30 -16.78 -4.54 -6.88
N SER A 31 -16.15 -4.10 -7.98
CA SER A 31 -15.19 -4.93 -8.71
C SER A 31 -13.95 -5.24 -7.87
N PHE A 32 -13.43 -4.26 -7.13
CA PHE A 32 -12.28 -4.45 -6.25
C PHE A 32 -12.56 -5.53 -5.20
N ASP A 33 -13.68 -5.42 -4.48
CA ASP A 33 -14.05 -6.33 -3.40
C ASP A 33 -14.38 -7.73 -3.95
N ALA A 34 -15.01 -7.82 -5.12
CA ALA A 34 -15.25 -9.10 -5.79
C ALA A 34 -13.95 -9.82 -6.16
N ILE A 35 -12.96 -9.09 -6.71
CA ILE A 35 -11.64 -9.66 -7.02
C ILE A 35 -10.94 -10.07 -5.73
N ALA A 36 -10.89 -9.19 -4.71
CA ALA A 36 -10.28 -9.47 -3.41
C ALA A 36 -10.86 -10.73 -2.76
N ALA A 37 -12.19 -10.90 -2.81
CA ALA A 37 -12.89 -12.07 -2.30
C ALA A 37 -12.53 -13.34 -3.09
N SER A 38 -12.52 -13.28 -4.43
CA SER A 38 -12.22 -14.43 -5.28
C SER A 38 -10.80 -14.98 -5.07
N ILE A 39 -9.84 -14.11 -4.74
CA ILE A 39 -8.45 -14.48 -4.47
C ILE A 39 -8.15 -14.68 -2.99
N ALA A 40 -9.11 -14.54 -2.07
CA ALA A 40 -8.84 -14.54 -0.64
C ALA A 40 -8.14 -15.84 -0.16
N GLN A 41 -8.56 -16.98 -0.72
CA GLN A 41 -8.05 -18.32 -0.39
C GLN A 41 -6.87 -18.77 -1.27
N VAL A 42 -6.57 -18.02 -2.33
CA VAL A 42 -5.43 -18.35 -3.20
C VAL A 42 -4.12 -18.11 -2.41
N PRO A 43 -3.07 -18.92 -2.61
CA PRO A 43 -1.80 -18.73 -1.91
C PRO A 43 -1.19 -17.33 -2.10
N VAL A 44 -0.35 -16.94 -1.14
CA VAL A 44 0.50 -15.75 -1.18
C VAL A 44 1.95 -16.26 -1.15
N PRO A 45 2.82 -15.87 -2.10
CA PRO A 45 2.58 -14.93 -3.19
C PRO A 45 1.67 -15.50 -4.29
N HIS A 46 0.96 -14.62 -5.00
CA HIS A 46 0.24 -14.95 -6.23
C HIS A 46 1.24 -15.02 -7.42
N PRO A 47 1.04 -15.91 -8.43
CA PRO A 47 1.89 -15.96 -9.61
C PRO A 47 1.96 -14.63 -10.39
N ASP A 48 0.84 -13.92 -10.44
CA ASP A 48 0.75 -12.54 -10.90
C ASP A 48 0.73 -11.59 -9.68
N GLY A 49 1.83 -10.85 -9.49
CA GLY A 49 1.99 -9.99 -8.32
C GLY A 49 1.01 -8.82 -8.22
N ALA A 50 0.29 -8.45 -9.29
CA ALA A 50 -0.75 -7.41 -9.22
C ALA A 50 -1.85 -7.79 -8.22
N TYR A 51 -2.15 -9.09 -8.10
CA TYR A 51 -3.12 -9.60 -7.13
C TYR A 51 -2.63 -9.46 -5.68
N ASP A 52 -1.32 -9.49 -5.44
CA ASP A 52 -0.77 -9.23 -4.11
C ASP A 52 -0.80 -7.74 -3.77
N SER A 53 -0.62 -6.86 -4.76
CA SER A 53 -0.86 -5.41 -4.62
C SER A 53 -2.31 -5.13 -4.20
N LEU A 54 -3.28 -5.70 -4.92
CA LEU A 54 -4.71 -5.60 -4.59
C LEU A 54 -5.00 -6.14 -3.18
N ARG A 55 -4.45 -7.30 -2.81
CA ARG A 55 -4.60 -7.85 -1.45
C ARG A 55 -4.01 -6.95 -0.38
N ALA A 56 -2.86 -6.32 -0.63
CA ALA A 56 -2.24 -5.43 0.33
C ALA A 56 -3.16 -4.26 0.65
N VAL A 57 -3.73 -3.62 -0.38
CA VAL A 57 -4.74 -2.55 -0.21
C VAL A 57 -5.98 -3.08 0.52
N ALA A 58 -6.53 -4.22 0.09
CA ALA A 58 -7.72 -4.82 0.70
C ALA A 58 -7.52 -5.11 2.20
N THR A 59 -6.31 -5.55 2.61
CA THR A 59 -6.06 -5.85 4.02
C THR A 59 -6.08 -4.61 4.93
N CYS A 60 -5.88 -3.42 4.38
CA CYS A 60 -5.87 -2.16 5.12
C CYS A 60 -7.25 -1.51 5.24
N GLN A 61 -8.23 -1.88 4.41
CA GLN A 61 -9.54 -1.22 4.34
C GLN A 61 -10.29 -1.15 5.68
N SER A 62 -10.07 -2.11 6.58
CA SER A 62 -10.76 -2.17 7.89
C SER A 62 -10.18 -1.23 8.95
N GLY A 63 -9.05 -0.56 8.68
CA GLY A 63 -8.32 0.21 9.69
C GLY A 63 -7.67 -0.64 10.80
N THR A 64 -7.83 -1.96 10.77
CA THR A 64 -7.34 -2.88 11.81
C THR A 64 -6.18 -3.71 11.29
N PHE A 65 -5.00 -3.58 11.90
CA PHE A 65 -3.87 -4.46 11.61
C PHE A 65 -4.11 -5.84 12.21
N ALA A 66 -4.20 -5.91 13.54
CA ALA A 66 -4.50 -7.12 14.30
C ALA A 66 -5.02 -6.77 15.71
N GLY A 67 -6.24 -7.20 16.05
CA GLY A 67 -6.77 -7.03 17.41
C GLY A 67 -7.09 -5.57 17.69
N LEU A 68 -6.33 -4.93 18.60
CA LEU A 68 -6.42 -3.49 18.88
C LEU A 68 -5.42 -2.67 18.07
N GLU A 69 -4.48 -3.31 17.37
CA GLU A 69 -3.49 -2.63 16.53
C GLU A 69 -4.17 -2.07 15.26
N THR A 70 -3.90 -0.82 14.91
CA THR A 70 -4.49 -0.14 13.75
C THR A 70 -3.58 -0.20 12.53
N VAL A 71 -4.18 -0.14 11.34
CA VAL A 71 -3.45 0.08 10.08
C VAL A 71 -4.05 1.27 9.37
N GLU A 72 -3.22 2.27 9.07
CA GLU A 72 -3.65 3.55 8.49
C GLU A 72 -2.86 3.79 7.21
N VAL A 73 -3.54 4.04 6.10
CA VAL A 73 -2.90 4.23 4.79
C VAL A 73 -2.73 5.72 4.51
N PHE A 74 -1.50 6.11 4.25
CA PHE A 74 -1.12 7.47 3.90
C PHE A 74 -0.61 7.55 2.46
N THR A 75 -0.83 8.72 1.87
CA THR A 75 -0.31 9.13 0.55
C THR A 75 0.33 10.52 0.67
N ASN A 76 0.86 11.05 -0.43
CA ASN A 76 1.17 12.46 -0.57
C ASN A 76 0.76 12.95 -1.98
N ASP A 77 0.76 14.26 -2.18
CA ASP A 77 0.39 14.89 -3.46
C ASP A 77 1.17 14.30 -4.65
N HIS A 78 2.45 13.97 -4.46
CA HIS A 78 3.25 13.35 -5.52
C HIS A 78 2.76 11.96 -5.92
N ILE A 79 2.45 11.08 -4.95
CA ILE A 79 1.88 9.76 -5.25
C ILE A 79 0.53 9.91 -5.96
N GLU A 80 -0.30 10.84 -5.51
CA GLU A 80 -1.61 11.14 -6.09
C GLU A 80 -1.49 11.58 -7.56
N ASP A 81 -0.66 12.58 -7.83
CA ASP A 81 -0.39 13.10 -9.17
C ASP A 81 0.19 12.01 -10.09
N MET A 82 1.09 11.17 -9.57
CA MET A 82 1.73 10.11 -10.36
C MET A 82 0.78 8.97 -10.67
N VAL A 83 -0.11 8.56 -9.75
CA VAL A 83 -1.16 7.57 -10.05
C VAL A 83 -2.08 8.11 -11.14
N HIS A 84 -2.52 9.36 -11.01
CA HIS A 84 -3.37 10.02 -12.01
C HIS A 84 -2.72 10.11 -13.39
N ALA A 85 -1.47 10.58 -13.46
CA ALA A 85 -0.73 10.70 -14.71
C ALA A 85 -0.45 9.32 -15.35
N LYS A 86 0.04 8.36 -14.56
CA LYS A 86 0.37 7.02 -15.08
C LYS A 86 -0.87 6.19 -15.43
N ALA A 87 -2.03 6.45 -14.85
CA ALA A 87 -3.28 5.83 -15.33
C ALA A 87 -3.58 6.21 -16.79
N GLN A 88 -3.25 7.45 -17.18
CA GLN A 88 -3.47 7.95 -18.54
C GLN A 88 -2.38 7.55 -19.55
N HIS A 89 -1.20 7.18 -19.07
CA HIS A 89 -0.13 6.69 -19.95
C HIS A 89 -0.60 5.46 -20.75
N PRO A 90 -0.18 5.31 -22.02
CA PRO A 90 -0.65 4.21 -22.86
C PRO A 90 -0.24 2.83 -22.32
N VAL A 91 -1.09 1.83 -22.55
CA VAL A 91 -0.78 0.43 -22.21
C VAL A 91 0.46 -0.08 -22.95
N VAL A 92 0.60 0.35 -24.21
CA VAL A 92 1.75 0.08 -25.08
C VAL A 92 2.44 1.41 -25.36
N PRO A 93 3.56 1.71 -24.69
CA PRO A 93 4.28 2.95 -24.93
C PRO A 93 4.93 2.97 -26.31
N ALA A 94 5.18 4.18 -26.83
CA ALA A 94 5.95 4.35 -28.05
C ALA A 94 7.38 3.77 -27.87
N PRO A 95 8.03 3.27 -28.95
CA PRO A 95 9.39 2.76 -28.85
C PRO A 95 10.34 3.78 -28.20
N GLY A 96 11.01 3.38 -27.11
CA GLY A 96 11.94 4.23 -26.35
C GLY A 96 11.30 5.14 -25.30
N SER A 97 9.99 5.01 -25.06
CA SER A 97 9.30 5.71 -23.97
C SER A 97 9.08 4.79 -22.77
N ASP A 98 9.36 5.31 -21.56
CA ASP A 98 9.07 4.63 -20.30
C ASP A 98 7.65 4.95 -19.78
N LEU A 99 6.84 5.70 -20.55
CA LEU A 99 5.48 6.10 -20.20
C LEU A 99 4.48 4.97 -20.44
N LYS A 100 4.65 3.87 -19.71
CA LYS A 100 3.67 2.78 -19.67
C LYS A 100 2.62 3.05 -18.59
N GLY A 101 1.36 2.79 -18.91
CA GLY A 101 0.24 2.97 -17.98
C GLY A 101 -0.95 2.07 -18.25
N LEU A 102 -2.15 2.58 -17.96
CA LEU A 102 -3.41 1.86 -18.11
C LEU A 102 -4.19 2.27 -19.38
N GLY A 103 -3.78 3.34 -20.05
CA GLY A 103 -4.45 3.91 -21.22
C GLY A 103 -5.82 4.49 -20.93
N TRP A 104 -6.08 4.87 -19.68
CA TRP A 104 -7.36 5.42 -19.27
C TRP A 104 -7.53 6.85 -19.75
N ASN A 105 -8.76 7.28 -19.99
CA ASN A 105 -9.02 8.68 -20.26
C ASN A 105 -8.91 9.50 -18.97
N ARG A 106 -8.86 10.82 -19.11
CA ARG A 106 -8.75 11.75 -17.97
C ARG A 106 -9.87 11.57 -16.93
N SER A 107 -11.12 11.39 -17.38
CA SER A 107 -12.27 11.24 -16.47
C SER A 107 -12.16 9.96 -15.63
N ASP A 108 -11.69 8.86 -16.21
CA ASP A 108 -11.47 7.61 -15.49
C ASP A 108 -10.27 7.72 -14.53
N ALA A 109 -9.24 8.51 -14.87
CA ALA A 109 -8.12 8.80 -13.98
C ALA A 109 -8.51 9.74 -12.82
N ASP A 110 -9.33 10.75 -13.07
CA ASP A 110 -9.92 11.61 -12.03
C ASP A 110 -10.74 10.74 -11.05
N ALA A 111 -11.62 9.89 -11.59
CA ALA A 111 -12.44 8.97 -10.79
C ALA A 111 -11.60 7.91 -10.03
N LEU A 112 -10.45 7.50 -10.57
CA LEU A 112 -9.52 6.62 -9.86
C LEU A 112 -8.91 7.33 -8.65
N LEU A 113 -8.51 8.60 -8.79
CA LEU A 113 -7.91 9.32 -7.67
C LEU A 113 -8.92 9.51 -6.54
N GLU A 114 -10.10 10.06 -6.86
CA GLU A 114 -11.14 10.37 -5.87
C GLU A 114 -11.77 9.10 -5.30
N GLY A 115 -12.11 8.15 -6.18
CA GLY A 115 -12.87 6.95 -5.84
C GLY A 115 -12.02 5.83 -5.24
N PHE A 116 -10.71 5.82 -5.47
CA PHE A 116 -9.81 4.77 -4.97
C PHE A 116 -8.74 5.31 -4.03
N VAL A 117 -7.82 6.15 -4.51
CA VAL A 117 -6.61 6.54 -3.75
C VAL A 117 -7.00 7.25 -2.45
N TRP A 118 -7.83 8.28 -2.54
CA TRP A 118 -8.31 9.02 -1.36
C TRP A 118 -9.17 8.15 -0.45
N GLU A 119 -10.02 7.32 -1.04
CA GLU A 119 -10.95 6.48 -0.31
C GLU A 119 -10.25 5.35 0.47
N VAL A 120 -9.10 4.85 0.00
CA VAL A 120 -8.25 3.94 0.78
C VAL A 120 -7.77 4.60 2.08
N GLY A 121 -7.35 5.88 2.00
CA GLY A 121 -6.98 6.67 3.17
C GLY A 121 -8.17 6.84 4.13
N ASN A 122 -9.32 7.29 3.60
CA ASN A 122 -10.52 7.51 4.40
C ASN A 122 -10.98 6.26 5.15
N ARG A 123 -11.02 5.10 4.47
CA ARG A 123 -11.46 3.81 5.05
C ARG A 123 -10.54 3.31 6.16
N SER A 124 -9.26 3.64 6.08
CA SER A 124 -8.24 3.21 7.05
C SER A 124 -7.92 4.26 8.12
N ALA A 125 -8.65 5.38 8.15
CA ALA A 125 -8.37 6.55 9.00
C ALA A 125 -6.97 7.16 8.80
N GLY A 126 -6.38 6.96 7.61
CA GLY A 126 -5.15 7.64 7.19
C GLY A 126 -5.44 8.96 6.48
N GLY A 127 -4.59 9.35 5.53
CA GLY A 127 -4.77 10.62 4.80
C GLY A 127 -3.59 11.00 3.89
N CYS A 128 -3.53 12.27 3.51
CA CYS A 128 -2.43 12.83 2.73
C CYS A 128 -1.44 13.55 3.66
N VAL A 129 -0.14 13.26 3.53
CA VAL A 129 0.91 13.96 4.27
C VAL A 129 1.46 15.16 3.48
N PRO A 130 1.71 16.30 4.14
CA PRO A 130 2.15 17.52 3.47
C PRO A 130 3.67 17.55 3.27
N THR A 131 4.21 16.63 2.46
CA THR A 131 5.66 16.59 2.16
C THR A 131 5.95 16.37 0.68
N ASP A 132 6.88 17.18 0.19
CA ASP A 132 7.45 17.17 -1.15
C ASP A 132 8.96 16.90 -1.14
N VAL A 133 9.50 16.45 0.01
CA VAL A 133 10.93 16.23 0.20
C VAL A 133 11.28 14.76 -0.05
N PRO A 134 12.07 14.43 -1.09
CA PRO A 134 12.48 13.05 -1.33
C PRO A 134 13.50 12.55 -0.30
N ASP A 135 13.56 11.24 -0.07
CA ASP A 135 14.56 10.57 0.77
C ASP A 135 15.13 9.33 0.07
N GLY A 136 16.36 8.93 0.42
CA GLY A 136 16.97 7.70 -0.12
C GLY A 136 17.44 7.79 -1.58
N ASN A 137 17.43 8.99 -2.17
CA ASN A 137 18.04 9.26 -3.48
C ASN A 137 19.46 9.82 -3.29
N PRO A 138 20.52 9.17 -3.84
CA PRO A 138 20.57 7.81 -4.40
C PRO A 138 20.56 6.72 -3.29
N PRO A 139 20.17 5.46 -3.57
CA PRO A 139 20.04 4.83 -4.89
C PRO A 139 18.63 4.87 -5.51
N LEU A 140 17.62 5.40 -4.81
CA LEU A 140 16.29 5.56 -5.38
C LEU A 140 16.29 6.65 -6.46
N ASP A 141 15.40 6.55 -7.43
CA ASP A 141 15.14 7.66 -8.33
C ASP A 141 14.33 8.77 -7.63
N HIS A 142 13.89 9.79 -8.37
CA HIS A 142 13.11 10.87 -7.76
C HIS A 142 11.72 10.40 -7.32
N GLU A 143 11.02 9.60 -8.14
CA GLU A 143 9.66 9.14 -7.86
C GLU A 143 9.64 8.24 -6.61
N ASP A 144 10.50 7.23 -6.57
CA ASP A 144 10.69 6.35 -5.41
C ASP A 144 11.14 7.15 -4.17
N GLY A 145 11.99 8.15 -4.39
CA GLY A 145 12.47 9.03 -3.33
C GLY A 145 11.34 9.83 -2.69
N MET A 146 10.35 10.29 -3.45
CA MET A 146 9.18 11.00 -2.93
C MET A 146 8.29 10.08 -2.09
N VAL A 147 8.08 8.83 -2.52
CA VAL A 147 7.37 7.81 -1.73
C VAL A 147 8.10 7.55 -0.41
N TYR A 148 9.42 7.41 -0.45
CA TYR A 148 10.22 7.18 0.75
C TYR A 148 10.28 8.40 1.68
N GLY A 149 10.24 9.60 1.10
CA GLY A 149 10.13 10.88 1.80
C GLY A 149 8.84 10.99 2.61
N ALA A 150 7.70 10.57 2.04
CA ALA A 150 6.43 10.47 2.77
C ALA A 150 6.54 9.54 3.99
N CYS A 151 7.22 8.39 3.83
CA CYS A 151 7.45 7.47 4.93
C CYS A 151 8.34 8.08 6.03
N LYS A 152 9.39 8.81 5.66
CA LYS A 152 10.26 9.52 6.60
C LYS A 152 9.51 10.57 7.40
N TYR A 153 8.63 11.33 6.74
CA TYR A 153 7.77 12.31 7.41
C TYR A 153 6.91 11.63 8.48
N LEU A 154 6.22 10.54 8.12
CA LEU A 154 5.40 9.77 9.07
C LEU A 154 6.22 9.21 10.23
N ALA A 155 7.43 8.71 9.97
CA ALA A 155 8.30 8.19 11.01
C ALA A 155 8.78 9.28 11.98
N GLY A 156 8.93 10.52 11.50
CA GLY A 156 9.25 11.69 12.33
C GLY A 156 8.06 12.16 13.17
N GLU A 157 6.87 12.22 12.57
CA GLU A 157 5.65 12.69 13.25
C GLU A 157 5.11 11.66 14.25
N TYR A 158 5.26 10.36 13.93
CA TYR A 158 4.73 9.26 14.74
C TYR A 158 5.85 8.27 15.14
N PRO A 159 6.79 8.67 16.02
CA PRO A 159 7.99 7.89 16.32
C PRO A 159 7.72 6.55 17.03
N LEU A 160 6.52 6.36 17.60
CA LEU A 160 6.11 5.10 18.21
C LEU A 160 5.41 4.15 17.22
N ALA A 161 4.99 4.63 16.07
CA ALA A 161 4.32 3.81 15.06
C ALA A 161 5.34 2.99 14.26
N THR A 162 4.89 1.92 13.61
CA THR A 162 5.69 1.26 12.57
C THR A 162 5.26 1.75 11.19
N VAL A 163 6.20 2.32 10.44
CA VAL A 163 5.97 2.78 9.08
C VAL A 163 6.40 1.71 8.07
N TYR A 164 5.53 1.46 7.09
CA TYR A 164 5.74 0.53 6.00
C TYR A 164 5.69 1.28 4.67
N CYS A 165 6.65 1.00 3.80
CA CYS A 165 6.54 1.30 2.37
C CYS A 165 6.24 -0.02 1.66
N VAL A 166 5.15 -0.09 0.90
CA VAL A 166 4.76 -1.29 0.17
C VAL A 166 4.90 -1.03 -1.33
N THR A 167 5.79 -1.77 -1.98
CA THR A 167 6.18 -1.54 -3.38
C THR A 167 6.51 -2.85 -4.10
N ARG A 168 6.19 -2.92 -5.41
CA ARG A 168 6.71 -3.96 -6.32
C ARG A 168 8.01 -3.56 -7.02
N ASP A 169 8.51 -2.33 -6.82
CA ASP A 169 9.73 -1.87 -7.44
C ASP A 169 10.93 -2.69 -6.93
N ARG A 170 11.58 -3.40 -7.85
CA ARG A 170 12.67 -4.30 -7.53
C ARG A 170 13.95 -3.55 -7.12
N PRO A 171 14.42 -2.52 -7.87
CA PRO A 171 15.49 -1.64 -7.41
C PRO A 171 15.29 -1.09 -5.98
N PHE A 172 14.10 -0.60 -5.64
CA PHE A 172 13.75 -0.08 -4.32
C PHE A 172 13.85 -1.18 -3.26
N LEU A 173 13.21 -2.34 -3.50
CA LEU A 173 13.27 -3.48 -2.59
C LEU A 173 14.71 -3.97 -2.33
N GLU A 174 15.56 -4.01 -3.37
CA GLU A 174 16.96 -4.39 -3.24
C GLU A 174 17.78 -3.33 -2.50
N ALA A 175 17.54 -2.03 -2.74
CA ALA A 175 18.18 -0.95 -2.00
C ALA A 175 17.90 -1.06 -0.49
N ALA A 176 16.64 -1.31 -0.12
CA ALA A 176 16.24 -1.51 1.27
C ALA A 176 16.91 -2.75 1.88
N LYS A 177 16.88 -3.88 1.17
CA LYS A 177 17.47 -5.15 1.62
C LYS A 177 18.98 -5.07 1.83
N LEU A 178 19.68 -4.28 1.01
CA LEU A 178 21.12 -4.05 1.11
C LEU A 178 21.50 -3.00 2.17
N GLY A 179 20.52 -2.45 2.91
CA GLY A 179 20.76 -1.44 3.93
C GLY A 179 21.24 -0.10 3.37
N LYS A 180 20.93 0.20 2.09
CA LYS A 180 21.30 1.47 1.44
C LYS A 180 20.34 2.61 1.79
N LEU A 181 19.19 2.29 2.38
CA LEU A 181 18.20 3.26 2.82
C LEU A 181 18.27 3.43 4.35
N SER A 182 17.88 4.61 4.82
CA SER A 182 17.77 4.95 6.23
C SER A 182 16.75 4.03 6.93
N GLY A 183 17.02 3.57 8.16
CA GLY A 183 16.21 2.53 8.81
C GLY A 183 14.86 2.98 9.40
N HIS A 184 14.29 4.09 8.96
CA HIS A 184 13.04 4.65 9.51
C HIS A 184 11.78 3.90 9.05
N THR A 185 11.88 3.13 7.96
CA THR A 185 10.74 2.48 7.30
C THR A 185 11.03 1.03 6.97
N LYS A 186 10.00 0.17 7.09
CA LYS A 186 10.03 -1.21 6.60
C LYS A 186 9.54 -1.27 5.16
N VAL A 187 10.46 -1.40 4.21
CA VAL A 187 10.13 -1.56 2.78
C VAL A 187 9.82 -3.02 2.48
N LEU A 188 8.61 -3.31 1.98
CA LEU A 188 8.11 -4.66 1.76
C LEU A 188 7.46 -4.82 0.38
N HIS A 189 7.67 -5.99 -0.22
CA HIS A 189 6.84 -6.44 -1.34
C HIS A 189 5.39 -6.68 -0.85
N PRO A 190 4.34 -6.40 -1.65
CA PRO A 190 2.94 -6.61 -1.26
C PRO A 190 2.67 -7.98 -0.64
N ALA A 191 3.16 -9.05 -1.27
CA ALA A 191 3.04 -10.42 -0.74
C ALA A 191 3.59 -10.59 0.69
N LYS A 192 4.73 -9.95 1.00
CA LYS A 192 5.34 -10.00 2.35
C LYS A 192 4.50 -9.22 3.35
N PHE A 193 3.97 -8.07 2.95
CA PHE A 193 3.08 -7.27 3.80
C PHE A 193 1.78 -8.02 4.11
N VAL A 194 1.13 -8.60 3.09
CA VAL A 194 -0.07 -9.44 3.26
C VAL A 194 0.21 -10.63 4.18
N GLY A 195 1.36 -11.31 4.00
CA GLY A 195 1.78 -12.41 4.86
C GLY A 195 1.97 -11.98 6.32
N LEU A 196 2.56 -10.81 6.55
CA LEU A 196 2.74 -10.22 7.88
C LEU A 196 1.39 -9.96 8.57
N VAL A 197 0.45 -9.29 7.89
CA VAL A 197 -0.89 -8.99 8.43
C VAL A 197 -1.65 -10.29 8.74
N ARG A 198 -1.63 -11.26 7.82
CA ARG A 198 -2.29 -12.56 8.02
C ARG A 198 -1.71 -13.31 9.22
N ALA A 199 -0.39 -13.35 9.37
CA ALA A 199 0.27 -13.99 10.50
C ALA A 199 -0.09 -13.30 11.83
N ALA A 200 -0.09 -11.97 11.87
CA ALA A 200 -0.48 -11.21 13.06
C ALA A 200 -1.92 -11.52 13.49
N ARG A 201 -2.87 -11.52 12.54
CA ARG A 201 -4.29 -11.85 12.79
C ARG A 201 -4.47 -13.31 13.24
N ALA A 202 -3.78 -14.26 12.61
CA ALA A 202 -3.84 -15.67 13.00
C ALA A 202 -3.31 -15.92 14.42
N ASN A 203 -2.21 -15.25 14.82
CA ASN A 203 -1.63 -15.38 16.15
C ASN A 203 -2.56 -14.91 17.27
N LEU A 204 -3.44 -13.95 17.01
CA LEU A 204 -4.50 -13.55 17.94
C LEU A 204 -5.56 -14.62 18.10
N GLY A 205 -5.96 -15.27 17.00
CA GLY A 205 -6.86 -16.42 17.03
C GLY A 205 -6.32 -17.54 17.91
N VAL A 206 -5.02 -17.88 17.76
CA VAL A 206 -4.36 -18.90 18.58
C VAL A 206 -4.29 -18.49 20.06
N LYS A 207 -3.97 -17.22 20.37
CA LYS A 207 -3.93 -16.73 21.76
C LYS A 207 -5.30 -16.80 22.45
N ARG A 208 -6.39 -16.53 21.71
CA ARG A 208 -7.77 -16.64 22.23
C ARG A 208 -8.21 -18.09 22.50
N MET A 209 -7.65 -19.07 21.77
CA MET A 209 -8.01 -20.49 21.89
C MET A 209 -7.23 -21.26 22.98
N ARG A 210 -6.24 -20.66 23.65
CA ARG A 210 -5.55 -21.33 24.76
C ARG A 210 -6.48 -21.44 25.98
N PRO A 211 -6.66 -22.64 26.58
CA PRO A 211 -7.43 -22.79 27.81
C PRO A 211 -6.74 -21.98 28.93
N GLY A 212 -7.42 -20.94 29.43
CA GLY A 212 -6.91 -20.05 30.48
C GLY A 212 -6.92 -18.55 30.17
N GLY A 213 -7.36 -18.12 28.98
CA GLY A 213 -7.63 -16.70 28.71
C GLY A 213 -8.87 -16.19 29.46
N PRO A 214 -8.89 -14.94 29.97
CA PRO A 214 -10.03 -14.42 30.70
C PRO A 214 -11.27 -14.40 29.80
N SER A 215 -12.40 -14.88 30.34
CA SER A 215 -13.70 -14.85 29.66
C SER A 215 -14.12 -13.41 29.39
N PRO A 216 -14.69 -13.10 28.21
CA PRO A 216 -15.26 -11.78 27.96
C PRO A 216 -16.51 -11.61 28.83
N LEU A 217 -16.47 -10.59 29.70
CA LEU A 217 -17.65 -9.93 30.25
C LEU A 217 -18.08 -8.80 29.30
#